data_AF-A0A8J4CXY0-F1
#
_entry.id   AF-A0A8J4CXY0-F1
#
_cell.length_a   1.000
_cell.length_b   1.000
_cell.length_c   1.000
_cell.angle_alpha   90.00
_cell.angle_beta   90.00
_cell.angle_gamma   90.00
#
_symmetry.space_group_name_H-M   'P 1'
#
loop_
_entity.id
_entity.type
_entity.pdbx_description
1 polymer ?
#
loop_
_entity_poly.entity_id
_entity_poly.type
_entity_poly.pdbx_seq_one_letter_code
_entity_poly.pdbx_strand_id
1 'polypeptide(L)'
;MESIRILEKYSAPILIGLSVALMTWAVTTAGGFGPMLSTPSQFGIGMPKEGQFWSVFWPAVTANVGYWATLSLNIPDFTRFAKSQRDQVLGQALGLPLFMALFTFLGLAVTSATVVIYGEAIIDPVQLLGRMQGVLPICISLFGLMWATLTTNIAANVVAPANAFVNCAPKYITFEAGSFMTALLGLIMMPWNLVSSTHGFVNTWLIGYSALLGPVIGIVMSDYFLVRNRQLDIDSLYSTGDRSIYWYKNGWNYAALWAILIGVLPTLPGFLATIGVVSGLPAIFAQLYDCAWFVGVAVSSVVYCLLMRGAPGAYQSGAGTQGGLGGPLPAPQAA
;
A
#
# COMPACT_ATOMS: atom_id res chain seq x y z
N MET A 1 -15.78 10.70 7.41
CA MET A 1 -14.91 9.91 8.32
C MET A 1 -15.69 9.13 9.38
N GLU A 2 -16.61 9.75 10.13
CA GLU A 2 -17.36 9.01 11.16
C GLU A 2 -18.19 7.84 10.58
N SER A 3 -18.83 8.03 9.43
CA SER A 3 -19.56 6.94 8.74
C SER A 3 -18.66 5.75 8.38
N ILE A 4 -17.42 6.02 7.94
CA ILE A 4 -16.43 4.98 7.61
C ILE A 4 -16.02 4.25 8.88
N ARG A 5 -15.75 4.99 9.96
CA ARG A 5 -15.41 4.40 11.26
C ARG A 5 -16.50 3.47 11.78
N ILE A 6 -17.76 3.90 11.69
CA ILE A 6 -18.92 3.09 12.09
C ILE A 6 -19.02 1.85 11.20
N LEU A 7 -18.93 2.01 9.89
CA LEU A 7 -18.94 0.92 8.93
C LEU A 7 -17.87 -0.12 9.27
N GLU A 8 -16.61 0.29 9.41
CA GLU A 8 -15.49 -0.60 9.70
C GLU A 8 -15.62 -1.31 11.05
N LYS A 9 -16.10 -0.58 12.08
CA LYS A 9 -16.32 -1.14 13.42
C LYS A 9 -17.28 -2.32 13.40
N TYR A 10 -18.36 -2.24 12.62
CA TYR A 10 -19.33 -3.33 12.51
C TYR A 10 -18.96 -4.37 11.45
N SER A 11 -18.17 -3.97 10.45
CA SER A 11 -17.74 -4.86 9.38
C SER A 11 -16.73 -5.88 9.85
N ALA A 12 -15.79 -5.51 10.71
CA ALA A 12 -14.76 -6.44 11.17
C ALA A 12 -15.34 -7.71 11.85
N PRO A 13 -16.27 -7.63 12.83
CA PRO A 13 -16.90 -8.83 13.39
C PRO A 13 -17.67 -9.67 12.37
N ILE A 14 -18.37 -9.03 11.43
CA ILE A 14 -19.12 -9.71 10.37
C ILE A 14 -18.16 -10.52 9.48
N LEU A 15 -17.08 -9.90 9.03
CA LEU A 15 -16.09 -10.54 8.17
C LEU A 15 -15.37 -11.68 8.88
N ILE A 16 -15.04 -11.51 10.18
CA ILE A 16 -14.47 -12.59 10.99
C ILE A 16 -15.46 -13.76 11.07
N GLY A 17 -16.73 -13.51 11.36
CA GLY A 17 -17.76 -14.55 11.42
C GLY A 17 -17.92 -15.31 10.10
N LEU A 18 -17.98 -14.58 8.98
CA LEU A 18 -18.05 -15.17 7.64
C LEU A 18 -16.81 -15.99 7.30
N SER A 19 -15.63 -15.53 7.70
CA SER A 19 -14.36 -16.24 7.50
C SER A 19 -14.30 -17.54 8.28
N VAL A 20 -14.75 -17.52 9.54
CA VAL A 20 -14.86 -18.72 10.36
C VAL A 20 -15.89 -19.69 9.77
N ALA A 21 -17.02 -19.20 9.28
CA ALA A 21 -18.02 -20.02 8.62
C ALA A 21 -17.47 -20.69 7.35
N LEU A 22 -16.75 -19.94 6.51
CA LEU A 22 -16.11 -20.46 5.30
C LEU A 22 -15.03 -21.49 5.62
N MET A 23 -14.17 -21.22 6.61
CA MET A 23 -13.16 -22.17 7.07
C MET A 23 -13.79 -23.45 7.58
N THR A 24 -14.84 -23.32 8.41
CA THR A 24 -15.55 -24.47 8.99
C THR A 24 -16.14 -25.33 7.88
N TRP A 25 -16.80 -24.71 6.90
CA TRP A 25 -17.33 -25.42 5.73
C TRP A 25 -16.23 -26.14 4.95
N ALA A 26 -15.12 -25.48 4.65
CA ALA A 26 -14.04 -26.05 3.86
C ALA A 26 -13.42 -27.27 4.57
N VAL A 27 -13.12 -27.14 5.87
CA VAL A 27 -12.50 -28.20 6.67
C VAL A 27 -13.45 -29.39 6.88
N THR A 28 -14.73 -29.14 7.16
CA THR A 28 -15.68 -30.25 7.37
C THR A 28 -15.99 -30.98 6.06
N THR A 29 -16.10 -30.27 4.94
CA THR A 29 -16.42 -30.87 3.64
C THR A 29 -15.22 -31.64 3.08
N ALA A 30 -13.99 -31.15 3.27
CA ALA A 30 -12.77 -31.85 2.85
C ALA A 30 -12.30 -32.93 3.84
N GLY A 31 -12.92 -33.04 5.02
CA GLY A 31 -12.49 -33.97 6.07
C GLY A 31 -11.16 -33.60 6.75
N GLY A 32 -10.77 -32.32 6.69
CA GLY A 32 -9.50 -31.80 7.22
C GLY A 32 -8.97 -30.61 6.43
N PHE A 33 -7.70 -30.25 6.63
CA PHE A 33 -7.04 -29.14 5.93
C PHE A 33 -6.59 -29.47 4.48
N GLY A 34 -7.04 -30.60 3.93
CA GLY A 34 -6.58 -31.11 2.64
C GLY A 34 -5.06 -31.38 2.62
N PRO A 35 -4.42 -31.35 1.45
CA PRO A 35 -2.99 -31.65 1.31
C PRO A 35 -2.05 -30.53 1.78
N MET A 36 -2.56 -29.35 2.18
CA MET A 36 -1.74 -28.16 2.50
C MET A 36 -0.58 -28.43 3.45
N LEU A 37 -0.82 -29.14 4.56
CA LEU A 37 0.20 -29.36 5.60
C LEU A 37 1.17 -30.50 5.28
N SER A 38 0.83 -31.36 4.30
CA SER A 38 1.63 -32.53 3.91
C SER A 38 2.30 -32.36 2.55
N THR A 39 1.95 -31.34 1.76
CA THR A 39 2.54 -31.08 0.44
C THR A 39 3.99 -30.60 0.61
N PRO A 40 4.98 -31.31 0.03
CA PRO A 40 6.37 -30.89 0.12
C PRO A 40 6.62 -29.59 -0.67
N SER A 41 7.56 -28.79 -0.17
CA SER A 41 7.98 -27.57 -0.84
C SER A 41 8.53 -27.87 -2.24
N GLN A 42 8.05 -27.14 -3.25
CA GLN A 42 8.54 -27.25 -4.63
C GLN A 42 9.96 -26.70 -4.80
N PHE A 43 10.48 -25.99 -3.80
CA PHE A 43 11.84 -25.43 -3.78
C PHE A 43 12.87 -26.34 -3.09
N GLY A 44 12.45 -27.52 -2.62
CA GLY A 44 13.35 -28.50 -1.99
C GLY A 44 14.34 -29.13 -2.97
N ILE A 45 15.34 -29.84 -2.43
CA ILE A 45 16.32 -30.59 -3.23
C ILE A 45 15.60 -31.66 -4.05
N GLY A 46 15.88 -31.74 -5.36
CA GLY A 46 15.27 -32.67 -6.29
C GLY A 46 13.85 -32.28 -6.74
N MET A 47 13.35 -31.10 -6.36
CA MET A 47 12.01 -30.62 -6.71
C MET A 47 12.05 -29.68 -7.93
N PRO A 48 10.93 -29.48 -8.65
CA PRO A 48 10.92 -28.74 -9.92
C PRO A 48 11.40 -27.28 -9.86
N LYS A 49 11.36 -26.65 -8.68
CA LYS A 49 11.79 -25.25 -8.48
C LYS A 49 13.05 -25.13 -7.60
N GLU A 50 13.85 -26.18 -7.52
CA GLU A 50 15.13 -26.15 -6.80
C GLU A 50 15.99 -24.95 -7.26
N GLY A 51 16.58 -24.22 -6.30
CA GLY A 51 17.42 -23.05 -6.56
C GLY A 51 16.67 -21.76 -6.98
N GLN A 52 15.36 -21.81 -7.24
CA GLN A 52 14.58 -20.68 -7.74
C GLN A 52 13.87 -19.87 -6.64
N PHE A 53 14.16 -20.14 -5.37
CA PHE A 53 13.48 -19.47 -4.26
C PHE A 53 13.65 -17.94 -4.34
N TRP A 54 14.89 -17.46 -4.49
CA TRP A 54 15.19 -16.03 -4.47
C TRP A 54 14.64 -15.26 -5.65
N SER A 55 14.55 -15.89 -6.83
CA SER A 55 13.95 -15.29 -8.02
C SER A 55 12.42 -15.15 -7.91
N VAL A 56 11.78 -15.87 -6.99
CA VAL A 56 10.33 -15.73 -6.71
C VAL A 56 10.09 -14.86 -5.48
N PHE A 57 10.96 -14.97 -4.48
CA PHE A 57 10.81 -14.29 -3.19
C PHE A 57 10.82 -12.77 -3.33
N TRP A 58 11.85 -12.19 -3.96
CA TRP A 58 11.98 -10.74 -4.09
C TRP A 58 10.83 -10.08 -4.85
N PRO A 59 10.44 -10.54 -6.06
CA PRO A 59 9.30 -9.95 -6.75
C PRO A 59 8.00 -10.16 -5.99
N ALA A 60 7.81 -11.28 -5.28
CA ALA A 60 6.63 -11.50 -4.43
C ALA A 60 6.57 -10.51 -3.25
N VAL A 61 7.70 -10.26 -2.57
CA VAL A 61 7.79 -9.26 -1.50
C VAL A 61 7.52 -7.87 -2.06
N THR A 62 8.18 -7.48 -3.15
CA THR A 62 7.98 -6.17 -3.79
C THR A 62 6.53 -5.98 -4.22
N ALA A 63 5.89 -7.00 -4.81
CA ALA A 63 4.48 -6.92 -5.19
C ALA A 63 3.55 -6.76 -3.97
N ASN A 64 3.81 -7.47 -2.87
CA ASN A 64 3.04 -7.31 -1.63
C ASN A 64 3.21 -5.92 -1.02
N VAL A 65 4.44 -5.38 -1.01
CA VAL A 65 4.68 -4.01 -0.55
C VAL A 65 3.98 -3.01 -1.46
N GLY A 66 4.09 -3.18 -2.78
CA GLY A 66 3.39 -2.36 -3.79
C GLY A 66 1.88 -2.33 -3.61
N TYR A 67 1.29 -3.48 -3.29
CA TYR A 67 -0.14 -3.61 -3.02
C TYR A 67 -0.59 -2.73 -1.84
N TRP A 68 0.23 -2.60 -0.80
CA TRP A 68 -0.07 -1.79 0.40
C TRP A 68 0.56 -0.40 0.40
N ALA A 69 1.34 -0.06 -0.63
CA ALA A 69 2.07 1.19 -0.71
C ALA A 69 1.17 2.43 -0.67
N THR A 70 0.04 2.40 -1.37
CA THR A 70 -0.93 3.51 -1.43
C THR A 70 -1.54 3.82 -0.07
N LEU A 71 -1.96 2.77 0.64
CA LEU A 71 -2.54 2.91 1.97
C LEU A 71 -1.46 3.38 2.96
N SER A 72 -0.23 2.88 2.82
CA SER A 72 0.89 3.29 3.68
C SER A 72 1.23 4.77 3.51
N LEU A 73 1.25 5.27 2.28
CA LEU A 73 1.49 6.70 1.98
C LEU A 73 0.38 7.60 2.50
N ASN A 74 -0.87 7.13 2.46
CA ASN A 74 -2.05 7.92 2.84
C ASN A 74 -2.59 7.57 4.23
N ILE A 75 -1.87 6.76 5.02
CA ILE A 75 -2.29 6.42 6.38
C ILE A 75 -2.52 7.65 7.27
N PRO A 76 -1.83 8.81 7.08
CA PRO A 76 -2.14 10.04 7.81
C PRO A 76 -3.57 10.54 7.66
N ASP A 77 -4.27 10.20 6.56
CA ASP A 77 -5.68 10.56 6.37
C ASP A 77 -6.58 9.97 7.46
N PHE A 78 -6.20 8.80 7.99
CA PHE A 78 -6.87 8.12 9.09
C PHE A 78 -6.26 8.50 10.43
N THR A 79 -4.93 8.50 10.53
CA THR A 79 -4.27 8.62 11.83
C THR A 79 -4.32 10.02 12.41
N ARG A 80 -4.60 11.05 11.61
CA ARG A 80 -4.94 12.39 12.12
C ARG A 80 -6.16 12.41 13.05
N PHE A 81 -7.02 11.38 12.98
CA PHE A 81 -8.17 11.20 13.87
C PHE A 81 -7.89 10.21 15.02
N ALA A 82 -6.67 9.67 15.13
CA ALA A 82 -6.28 8.82 16.23
C ALA A 82 -6.15 9.64 17.53
N LYS A 83 -6.51 9.03 18.66
CA LYS A 83 -6.43 9.69 19.97
C LYS A 83 -5.00 9.93 20.42
N SER A 84 -4.08 9.03 20.07
CA SER A 84 -2.68 9.13 20.43
C SER A 84 -1.76 8.43 19.44
N GLN A 85 -0.48 8.79 19.49
CA GLN A 85 0.59 8.12 18.74
C GLN A 85 0.69 6.62 19.07
N ARG A 86 0.49 6.27 20.35
CA ARG A 86 0.51 4.87 20.80
C ARG A 86 -0.67 4.09 20.21
N ASP A 87 -1.86 4.68 20.17
CA ASP A 87 -3.05 4.02 19.64
C ASP A 87 -2.91 3.72 18.15
N GLN A 88 -2.35 4.64 17.35
CA GLN A 88 -2.11 4.36 15.93
C GLN A 88 -1.07 3.25 15.72
N VAL A 89 0.03 3.24 16.50
CA VAL A 89 1.10 2.24 16.35
C VAL A 89 0.57 0.87 16.72
N LEU A 90 -0.08 0.73 17.87
CA LEU A 90 -0.66 -0.54 18.31
C LEU A 90 -1.78 -1.00 17.35
N GLY A 91 -2.66 -0.08 16.93
CA GLY A 91 -3.74 -0.39 16.03
C GLY A 91 -3.26 -0.96 14.69
N GLN A 92 -2.21 -0.38 14.10
CA GLN A 92 -1.66 -0.86 12.84
C GLN A 92 -0.78 -2.11 13.01
N ALA A 93 0.09 -2.14 14.02
CA ALA A 93 1.01 -3.26 14.25
C ALA A 93 0.30 -4.56 14.62
N LEU A 94 -0.84 -4.48 15.30
CA LEU A 94 -1.68 -5.64 15.60
C LEU A 94 -2.73 -5.87 14.51
N GLY A 95 -3.35 -4.81 13.99
CA GLY A 95 -4.44 -4.93 13.03
C GLY A 95 -4.01 -5.49 11.68
N LEU A 96 -2.97 -4.95 11.06
CA LEU A 96 -2.62 -5.38 9.70
C LEU A 96 -1.92 -6.76 9.67
N PRO A 97 -0.79 -6.99 10.36
CA PRO A 97 -0.05 -8.25 10.21
C PRO A 97 -0.82 -9.48 10.68
N LEU A 98 -1.54 -9.39 11.80
CA LEU A 98 -2.29 -10.52 12.36
C LEU A 98 -3.39 -10.96 11.39
N PHE A 99 -4.24 -10.03 10.97
CA PHE A 99 -5.35 -10.37 10.08
C PHE A 99 -4.84 -10.75 8.69
N MET A 100 -3.76 -10.14 8.17
CA MET A 100 -3.13 -10.60 6.93
C MET A 100 -2.68 -12.05 7.01
N ALA A 101 -2.02 -12.45 8.11
CA ALA A 101 -1.62 -13.84 8.31
C ALA A 101 -2.82 -14.79 8.39
N LEU A 102 -3.87 -14.41 9.13
CA LEU A 102 -5.10 -15.20 9.27
C LEU A 102 -5.85 -15.35 7.94
N PHE A 103 -6.03 -14.28 7.18
CA PHE A 103 -6.72 -14.32 5.88
C PHE A 103 -5.88 -15.03 4.80
N THR A 104 -4.55 -14.91 4.85
CA THR A 104 -3.66 -15.69 3.98
C THR A 104 -3.78 -17.18 4.28
N PHE A 105 -3.76 -17.56 5.56
CA PHE A 105 -3.99 -18.94 5.98
C PHE A 105 -5.36 -19.45 5.55
N LEU A 106 -6.42 -18.65 5.75
CA LEU A 106 -7.77 -18.97 5.29
C LEU A 106 -7.80 -19.25 3.78
N GLY A 107 -7.24 -18.37 2.97
CA GLY A 107 -7.19 -18.54 1.52
C GLY A 107 -6.50 -19.84 1.13
N LEU A 108 -5.31 -20.10 1.69
CA LEU A 108 -4.55 -21.33 1.41
C LEU A 108 -5.28 -22.59 1.87
N ALA A 109 -5.88 -22.58 3.06
CA ALA A 109 -6.61 -23.70 3.62
C ALA A 109 -7.86 -24.03 2.80
N VAL A 110 -8.62 -22.99 2.41
CA VAL A 110 -9.81 -23.14 1.59
C VAL A 110 -9.43 -23.62 0.18
N THR A 111 -8.44 -23.02 -0.48
CA THR A 111 -7.95 -23.49 -1.79
C THR A 111 -7.45 -24.93 -1.71
N SER A 112 -6.73 -25.32 -0.66
CA SER A 112 -6.33 -26.72 -0.43
C SER A 112 -7.53 -27.65 -0.32
N ALA A 113 -8.56 -27.26 0.44
CA ALA A 113 -9.79 -28.04 0.56
C ALA A 113 -10.50 -28.22 -0.79
N THR A 114 -10.47 -27.22 -1.68
CA THR A 114 -11.09 -27.34 -3.01
C THR A 114 -10.49 -28.45 -3.87
N VAL A 115 -9.20 -28.78 -3.69
CA VAL A 115 -8.58 -29.93 -4.37
C VAL A 115 -9.25 -31.23 -3.97
N VAL A 116 -9.64 -31.38 -2.70
CA VAL A 116 -10.33 -32.57 -2.19
C VAL A 116 -11.80 -32.56 -2.61
N ILE A 117 -12.46 -31.40 -2.53
CA ILE A 117 -13.91 -31.25 -2.77
C ILE A 117 -14.25 -31.32 -4.26
N TYR A 118 -13.47 -30.66 -5.11
CA TYR A 118 -13.75 -30.44 -6.53
C TYR A 118 -12.71 -31.07 -7.46
N GLY A 119 -11.61 -31.62 -6.94
CA GLY A 119 -10.54 -32.22 -7.75
C GLY A 119 -9.53 -31.22 -8.33
N GLU A 120 -9.71 -29.92 -8.09
CA GLU A 120 -8.82 -28.87 -8.58
C GLU A 120 -8.69 -27.71 -7.59
N ALA A 121 -7.57 -26.98 -7.65
CA ALA A 121 -7.33 -25.83 -6.79
C ALA A 121 -8.06 -24.59 -7.33
N ILE A 122 -9.06 -24.12 -6.59
CA ILE A 122 -9.77 -22.88 -6.91
C ILE A 122 -9.22 -21.76 -6.02
N ILE A 123 -8.51 -20.82 -6.65
CA ILE A 123 -7.88 -19.67 -5.97
C ILE A 123 -8.84 -18.47 -5.95
N ASP A 124 -9.65 -18.32 -7.01
CA ASP A 124 -10.59 -17.22 -7.14
C ASP A 124 -11.81 -17.46 -6.23
N PRO A 125 -12.04 -16.59 -5.22
CA PRO A 125 -13.18 -16.74 -4.33
C PRO A 125 -14.50 -16.63 -5.09
N VAL A 126 -14.62 -15.82 -6.14
CA VAL A 126 -15.86 -15.69 -6.91
C VAL A 126 -16.20 -17.00 -7.60
N GLN A 127 -15.19 -17.67 -8.18
CA GLN A 127 -15.37 -18.97 -8.82
C GLN A 127 -15.72 -20.05 -7.79
N LEU A 128 -15.06 -20.05 -6.63
CA LEU A 128 -15.36 -20.98 -5.56
C LEU A 128 -16.82 -20.85 -5.11
N LEU A 129 -17.26 -19.63 -4.81
CA LEU A 129 -18.62 -19.36 -4.35
C LEU A 129 -19.66 -19.72 -5.42
N GLY A 130 -19.33 -19.56 -6.70
CA GLY A 130 -20.17 -20.00 -7.83
C GLY A 130 -20.31 -21.51 -7.97
N ARG A 131 -19.42 -22.31 -7.37
CA ARG A 131 -19.49 -23.78 -7.36
C ARG A 131 -20.11 -24.36 -6.08
N MET A 132 -20.38 -23.53 -5.08
CA MET A 132 -21.07 -23.99 -3.88
C MET A 132 -22.50 -24.39 -4.22
N GLN A 133 -22.96 -25.50 -3.64
CA GLN A 133 -24.33 -25.97 -3.81
C GLN A 133 -25.19 -25.60 -2.60
N GLY A 134 -26.47 -25.32 -2.84
CA GLY A 134 -27.45 -24.95 -1.82
C GLY A 134 -27.67 -23.45 -1.69
N VAL A 135 -28.93 -23.05 -1.54
CA VAL A 135 -29.35 -21.63 -1.52
C VAL A 135 -28.68 -20.87 -0.37
N LEU A 136 -28.67 -21.45 0.83
CA LEU A 136 -28.18 -20.75 2.03
C LEU A 136 -26.66 -20.46 1.97
N PRO A 137 -25.76 -21.43 1.67
CA PRO A 137 -24.33 -21.14 1.49
C PRO A 137 -24.05 -20.11 0.41
N ILE A 138 -24.75 -20.17 -0.73
CA ILE A 138 -24.61 -19.20 -1.81
C ILE A 138 -24.99 -17.79 -1.34
N CYS A 139 -26.15 -17.63 -0.69
CA CYS A 139 -26.61 -16.33 -0.20
C CYS A 139 -25.64 -15.71 0.82
N ILE A 140 -25.19 -16.51 1.81
CA ILE A 140 -24.22 -16.05 2.83
C ILE A 140 -22.91 -15.64 2.16
N SER A 141 -22.46 -16.41 1.19
CA SER A 141 -21.19 -16.18 0.51
C SER A 141 -21.21 -14.95 -0.39
N LEU A 142 -22.28 -14.77 -1.18
CA LEU A 142 -22.45 -13.57 -2.00
C LEU A 142 -22.59 -12.32 -1.15
N PHE A 143 -23.35 -12.40 -0.05
CA PHE A 143 -23.42 -11.33 0.92
C PHE A 143 -22.04 -11.00 1.49
N GLY A 144 -21.28 -12.02 1.90
CA GLY A 144 -19.95 -11.84 2.47
C GLY A 144 -18.95 -11.24 1.48
N LEU A 145 -18.95 -11.71 0.23
CA LEU A 145 -18.12 -11.17 -0.84
C LEU A 145 -18.45 -9.71 -1.12
N MET A 146 -19.75 -9.39 -1.26
CA MET A 146 -20.21 -8.01 -1.46
C MET A 146 -19.82 -7.12 -0.28
N TRP A 147 -20.02 -7.59 0.95
CA TRP A 147 -19.71 -6.83 2.16
C TRP A 147 -18.20 -6.56 2.28
N ALA A 148 -17.35 -7.58 2.12
CA ALA A 148 -15.89 -7.45 2.16
C ALA A 148 -15.36 -6.49 1.09
N THR A 149 -15.93 -6.57 -0.12
CA THR A 149 -15.56 -5.71 -1.24
C THR A 149 -15.94 -4.26 -0.95
N LEU A 150 -17.14 -4.02 -0.43
CA LEU A 150 -17.64 -2.68 -0.14
C LEU A 150 -16.81 -2.00 0.95
N THR A 151 -16.54 -2.69 2.06
CA THR A 151 -15.85 -2.09 3.22
C THR A 151 -14.42 -1.72 2.86
N THR A 152 -13.70 -2.66 2.25
CA THR A 152 -12.31 -2.44 1.83
C THR A 152 -12.20 -1.34 0.77
N ASN A 153 -13.09 -1.32 -0.22
CA ASN A 153 -13.03 -0.29 -1.27
C ASN A 153 -13.29 1.12 -0.74
N ILE A 154 -14.28 1.28 0.14
CA ILE A 154 -14.58 2.60 0.72
C ILE A 154 -13.39 3.11 1.51
N ALA A 155 -12.84 2.29 2.43
CA ALA A 155 -11.73 2.72 3.27
C ALA A 155 -10.42 2.88 2.49
N ALA A 156 -9.99 1.87 1.75
CA ALA A 156 -8.65 1.85 1.16
C ALA A 156 -8.56 2.60 -0.19
N ASN A 157 -9.62 2.60 -1.00
CA ASN A 157 -9.54 3.01 -2.40
C ASN A 157 -10.27 4.32 -2.73
N VAL A 158 -11.19 4.79 -1.88
CA VAL A 158 -11.94 6.05 -2.13
C VAL A 158 -11.39 7.23 -1.35
N VAL A 159 -11.01 7.04 -0.08
CA VAL A 159 -10.65 8.16 0.82
C VAL A 159 -9.45 8.97 0.31
N ALA A 160 -8.35 8.30 -0.02
CA ALA A 160 -7.12 8.95 -0.45
C ALA A 160 -7.29 9.80 -1.73
N PRO A 161 -7.80 9.25 -2.85
CA PRO A 161 -8.01 10.05 -4.06
C PRO A 161 -9.07 11.14 -3.87
N ALA A 162 -10.12 10.91 -3.08
CA ALA A 162 -11.10 11.95 -2.76
C ALA A 162 -10.44 13.13 -2.03
N ASN A 163 -9.58 12.87 -1.02
CA ASN A 163 -8.80 13.91 -0.36
C ASN A 163 -7.83 14.60 -1.32
N ALA A 164 -7.20 13.86 -2.23
CA ALA A 164 -6.33 14.44 -3.25
C ALA A 164 -7.07 15.45 -4.14
N PHE A 165 -8.28 15.11 -4.62
CA PHE A 165 -9.10 16.05 -5.39
C PHE A 165 -9.48 17.30 -4.60
N VAL A 166 -9.87 17.13 -3.33
CA VAL A 166 -10.16 18.26 -2.43
C VAL A 166 -8.93 19.16 -2.28
N ASN A 167 -7.73 18.59 -2.10
CA ASN A 167 -6.49 19.36 -1.95
C ASN A 167 -6.09 20.09 -3.24
N CYS A 168 -6.41 19.57 -4.42
CA CYS A 168 -6.13 20.24 -5.69
C CYS A 168 -6.96 21.51 -5.88
N ALA A 169 -8.21 21.52 -5.41
CA ALA A 169 -9.14 22.62 -5.64
C ALA A 169 -10.14 22.76 -4.46
N PRO A 170 -9.66 23.15 -3.25
CA PRO A 170 -10.46 23.06 -2.02
C PRO A 170 -11.68 23.98 -1.99
N LYS A 171 -11.69 25.02 -2.84
CA LYS A 171 -12.85 25.93 -2.99
C LYS A 171 -13.96 25.35 -3.89
N TYR A 172 -13.65 24.34 -4.69
CA TYR A 172 -14.53 23.86 -5.77
C TYR A 172 -14.92 22.40 -5.62
N ILE A 173 -14.10 21.58 -4.96
CA ILE A 173 -14.30 20.15 -4.83
C ILE A 173 -14.56 19.80 -3.37
N THR A 174 -15.75 19.26 -3.10
CA THR A 174 -16.07 18.64 -1.81
C THR A 174 -15.61 17.18 -1.79
N PHE A 175 -15.56 16.59 -0.60
CA PHE A 175 -15.19 15.18 -0.44
C PHE A 175 -16.14 14.24 -1.19
N GLU A 176 -17.44 14.55 -1.21
CA GLU A 176 -18.46 13.79 -1.94
C GLU A 176 -18.20 13.86 -3.44
N ALA A 177 -17.98 15.06 -3.98
CA ALA A 177 -17.65 15.24 -5.40
C ALA A 177 -16.36 14.48 -5.78
N GLY A 178 -15.31 14.60 -4.96
CA GLY A 178 -14.05 13.86 -5.15
C GLY A 178 -14.22 12.34 -5.09
N SER A 179 -15.12 11.84 -4.24
CA SER A 179 -15.45 10.41 -4.14
C SER A 179 -16.15 9.89 -5.40
N PHE A 180 -17.11 10.64 -5.95
CA PHE A 180 -17.77 10.29 -7.22
C PHE A 180 -16.80 10.34 -8.41
N MET A 181 -15.93 11.36 -8.46
CA MET A 181 -14.88 11.45 -9.48
C MET A 181 -13.94 10.25 -9.42
N THR A 182 -13.54 9.84 -8.22
CA THR A 182 -12.72 8.63 -8.01
C THR A 182 -13.40 7.39 -8.58
N ALA A 183 -14.68 7.16 -8.24
CA ALA A 183 -15.42 6.00 -8.71
C ALA A 183 -15.54 5.96 -10.25
N LEU A 184 -15.83 7.12 -10.86
CA LEU A 184 -15.94 7.23 -12.32
C LEU A 184 -14.60 6.98 -13.01
N LEU A 185 -13.51 7.57 -12.53
CA LEU A 185 -12.17 7.36 -13.09
C LEU A 185 -11.72 5.90 -12.93
N GLY A 186 -11.97 5.30 -11.77
CA GLY A 186 -11.68 3.88 -11.54
C GLY A 186 -12.41 2.97 -12.53
N LEU A 187 -13.66 3.27 -12.87
CA LEU A 187 -14.42 2.52 -13.86
C LEU A 187 -13.85 2.68 -15.28
N ILE A 188 -13.54 3.93 -15.66
CA ILE A 188 -12.99 4.28 -16.99
C ILE A 188 -11.61 3.64 -17.22
N MET A 189 -10.81 3.46 -16.16
CA MET A 189 -9.51 2.80 -16.25
C MET A 189 -9.58 1.30 -16.60
N MET A 190 -10.76 0.67 -16.53
CA MET A 190 -10.98 -0.74 -16.86
C MET A 190 -9.97 -1.70 -16.17
N PRO A 191 -9.86 -1.67 -14.83
CA PRO A 191 -8.82 -2.40 -14.11
C PRO A 191 -8.90 -3.92 -14.25
N TRP A 192 -10.06 -4.46 -14.65
CA TRP A 192 -10.24 -5.89 -14.95
C TRP A 192 -9.30 -6.39 -16.04
N ASN A 193 -8.86 -5.52 -16.96
CA ASN A 193 -7.87 -5.88 -17.97
C ASN A 193 -6.48 -6.15 -17.33
N LEU A 194 -6.12 -5.42 -16.28
CA LEU A 194 -4.83 -5.59 -15.59
C LEU A 194 -4.78 -6.86 -14.75
N VAL A 195 -5.90 -7.25 -14.13
CA VAL A 195 -6.00 -8.47 -13.29
C VAL A 195 -6.25 -9.75 -14.09
N SER A 196 -6.41 -9.65 -15.41
CA SER A 196 -6.67 -10.80 -16.29
C SER A 196 -5.53 -11.82 -16.34
N SER A 197 -4.31 -11.43 -15.95
CA SER A 197 -3.16 -12.34 -15.90
C SER A 197 -2.26 -12.02 -14.71
N THR A 198 -1.63 -13.07 -14.15
CA THR A 198 -0.63 -12.91 -13.09
C THR A 198 0.55 -12.05 -13.53
N HIS A 199 0.99 -12.20 -14.79
CA HIS A 199 2.09 -11.40 -15.33
C HIS A 199 1.73 -9.92 -15.39
N GLY A 200 0.55 -9.58 -15.94
CA GLY A 200 0.07 -8.20 -16.00
C GLY A 200 -0.16 -7.59 -14.61
N PHE A 201 -0.71 -8.36 -13.68
CA PHE A 201 -1.01 -7.86 -12.34
C PHE A 201 0.23 -7.74 -11.45
N VAL A 202 1.02 -8.80 -11.32
CA VAL A 202 2.15 -8.83 -10.39
C VAL A 202 3.36 -8.12 -11.00
N ASN A 203 3.83 -8.61 -12.15
CA ASN A 203 5.11 -8.19 -12.69
C ASN A 203 5.04 -6.82 -13.35
N THR A 204 3.94 -6.52 -14.05
CA THR A 204 3.80 -5.22 -14.73
C THR A 204 3.21 -4.17 -13.79
N TRP A 205 2.07 -4.45 -13.16
CA TRP A 205 1.36 -3.46 -12.36
C TRP A 205 1.98 -3.29 -10.97
N LEU A 206 1.96 -4.29 -10.09
CA LEU A 206 2.38 -4.11 -8.69
C LEU A 206 3.87 -3.75 -8.55
N ILE A 207 4.76 -4.42 -9.28
CA ILE A 207 6.20 -4.10 -9.24
C ILE A 207 6.48 -2.75 -9.93
N GLY A 208 5.87 -2.48 -11.09
CA GLY A 208 6.04 -1.21 -11.81
C GLY A 208 5.53 -0.03 -11.00
N TYR A 209 4.40 -0.20 -10.32
CA TYR A 209 3.86 0.76 -9.39
C TYR A 209 4.77 0.99 -8.18
N SER A 210 5.37 -0.09 -7.65
CA SER A 210 6.37 -0.02 -6.57
C SER A 210 7.61 0.76 -6.98
N ALA A 211 8.05 0.63 -8.23
CA ALA A 211 9.17 1.38 -8.79
C ALA A 211 8.95 2.89 -8.76
N LEU A 212 7.70 3.35 -8.91
CA LEU A 212 7.33 4.76 -8.89
C LEU A 212 7.08 5.29 -7.47
N LEU A 213 6.40 4.50 -6.63
CA LEU A 213 6.04 4.93 -5.28
C LEU A 213 7.17 4.80 -4.25
N GLY A 214 8.07 3.82 -4.41
CA GLY A 214 9.24 3.65 -3.55
C GLY A 214 10.06 4.95 -3.42
N PRO A 215 10.41 5.62 -4.53
CA PRO A 215 11.08 6.91 -4.49
C PRO A 215 10.32 7.99 -3.71
N VAL A 216 8.99 8.06 -3.85
CA VAL A 216 8.13 9.04 -3.16
C VAL A 216 8.18 8.83 -1.66
N ILE A 217 7.95 7.61 -1.17
CA ILE A 217 7.99 7.34 0.28
C ILE A 217 9.39 7.56 0.85
N GLY A 218 10.45 7.23 0.09
CA GLY A 218 11.83 7.50 0.50
C GLY A 218 12.08 8.99 0.76
N ILE A 219 11.58 9.86 -0.11
CA ILE A 219 11.65 11.32 0.05
C ILE A 219 10.84 11.78 1.26
N VAL A 220 9.58 11.36 1.37
CA VAL A 220 8.70 11.79 2.48
C VAL A 220 9.28 11.38 3.84
N MET A 221 9.75 10.14 3.96
CA MET A 221 10.39 9.63 5.18
C MET A 221 11.68 10.38 5.50
N SER A 222 12.52 10.60 4.49
CA SER A 222 13.79 11.31 4.65
C SER A 222 13.59 12.78 5.01
N ASP A 223 12.62 13.45 4.38
CA ASP A 223 12.28 14.84 4.68
C ASP A 223 11.85 14.99 6.15
N TYR A 224 10.90 14.17 6.58
CA TYR A 224 10.35 14.27 7.93
C TYR A 224 11.36 13.84 9.01
N PHE A 225 11.98 12.66 8.88
CA PHE A 225 12.82 12.10 9.95
C PHE A 225 14.26 12.62 9.93
N LEU A 226 14.86 12.80 8.74
CA LEU A 226 16.28 13.09 8.61
C LEU A 226 16.55 14.58 8.36
N VAL A 227 15.87 15.17 7.39
CA VAL A 227 16.09 16.59 7.03
C VAL A 227 15.50 17.49 8.10
N ARG A 228 14.27 17.25 8.56
CA ARG A 228 13.54 18.14 9.47
C ARG A 228 13.50 17.68 10.92
N ASN A 229 14.06 16.50 11.21
CA ASN A 229 14.08 15.92 12.56
C ASN A 229 12.70 15.95 13.26
N ARG A 230 11.64 15.62 12.52
CA ARG A 230 10.24 15.55 12.95
C ARG A 230 9.62 16.90 13.36
N GLN A 231 10.23 18.01 12.97
CA GLN A 231 9.70 19.36 13.21
C GLN A 231 9.09 19.93 11.92
N LEU A 232 7.80 20.28 11.97
CA LEU A 232 7.08 20.87 10.84
C LEU A 232 6.53 22.23 11.24
N ASP A 233 6.61 23.19 10.32
CA ASP A 233 5.95 24.48 10.43
C ASP A 233 4.56 24.40 9.77
N ILE A 234 3.52 24.34 10.59
CA ILE A 234 2.15 24.17 10.10
C ILE A 234 1.70 25.40 9.30
N ASP A 235 2.05 26.61 9.74
CA ASP A 235 1.60 27.84 9.09
C ASP A 235 2.21 27.96 7.68
N SER A 236 3.47 27.57 7.53
CA SER A 236 4.13 27.50 6.24
C SER A 236 3.49 26.46 5.30
N LEU A 237 2.93 25.34 5.79
CA LEU A 237 2.28 24.33 4.94
C LEU A 237 1.00 24.86 4.27
N TYR A 238 0.36 25.87 4.85
CA TYR A 238 -0.86 26.51 4.33
C TYR A 238 -0.61 27.89 3.72
N SER A 239 0.66 28.27 3.52
CA SER A 239 1.08 29.56 2.98
C SER A 239 1.80 29.43 1.64
N THR A 240 1.87 30.53 0.88
CA THR A 240 2.52 30.58 -0.44
C THR A 240 3.50 31.74 -0.54
N GLY A 241 4.42 31.66 -1.51
CA GLY A 241 5.46 32.66 -1.72
C GLY A 241 6.48 32.69 -0.58
N ASP A 242 7.02 33.87 -0.31
CA ASP A 242 8.08 34.09 0.69
C ASP A 242 7.62 33.80 2.14
N ARG A 243 6.31 33.62 2.35
CA ARG A 243 5.73 33.28 3.66
C ARG A 243 5.82 31.79 4.00
N SER A 244 6.29 30.95 3.08
CA SER A 244 6.38 29.50 3.30
C SER A 244 7.77 28.98 3.00
N ILE A 245 8.37 28.32 3.98
CA ILE A 245 9.62 27.57 3.80
C ILE A 245 9.46 26.37 2.84
N TYR A 246 8.23 25.98 2.51
CA TYR A 246 7.90 24.89 1.59
C TYR A 246 7.53 25.38 0.19
N TRP A 247 7.56 26.69 -0.07
CA TRP A 247 7.31 27.23 -1.40
C TRP A 247 8.48 27.03 -2.36
N TYR A 248 9.71 26.91 -1.84
CA TYR A 248 10.93 26.72 -2.62
C TYR A 248 10.99 27.70 -3.81
N LYS A 249 11.26 27.19 -5.03
CA LYS A 249 11.30 27.99 -6.24
C LYS A 249 9.97 27.85 -6.98
N ASN A 250 9.14 28.89 -6.88
CA ASN A 250 7.84 29.00 -7.55
C ASN A 250 6.87 27.83 -7.23
N GLY A 251 6.88 27.34 -5.99
CA GLY A 251 6.06 26.22 -5.54
C GLY A 251 6.70 24.84 -5.77
N TRP A 252 7.92 24.76 -6.32
CA TRP A 252 8.56 23.49 -6.69
C TRP A 252 9.83 23.20 -5.88
N ASN A 253 9.85 22.03 -5.25
CA ASN A 253 11.06 21.44 -4.70
C ASN A 253 11.81 20.64 -5.78
N TYR A 254 12.76 21.28 -6.46
CA TYR A 254 13.58 20.60 -7.47
C TYR A 254 14.44 19.47 -6.90
N ALA A 255 14.86 19.54 -5.62
CA ALA A 255 15.58 18.45 -4.99
C ALA A 255 14.72 17.19 -4.88
N ALA A 256 13.43 17.34 -4.53
CA ALA A 256 12.47 16.24 -4.54
C ALA A 256 12.27 15.67 -5.95
N LEU A 257 12.09 16.53 -6.96
CA LEU A 257 11.90 16.08 -8.34
C LEU A 257 13.09 15.27 -8.87
N TRP A 258 14.31 15.75 -8.63
CA TRP A 258 15.53 15.01 -9.00
C TRP A 258 15.68 13.72 -8.21
N ALA A 259 15.34 13.70 -6.92
CA ALA A 259 15.37 12.49 -6.12
C ALA A 259 14.37 11.43 -6.60
N ILE A 260 13.17 11.82 -7.05
CA ILE A 260 12.21 10.90 -7.68
C ILE A 260 12.81 10.35 -8.96
N LEU A 261 13.27 11.22 -9.86
CA LEU A 261 13.79 10.82 -11.16
C LEU A 261 14.95 9.83 -10.99
N ILE A 262 15.96 10.19 -10.19
CA ILE A 262 17.14 9.34 -9.95
C ILE A 262 16.76 8.06 -9.19
N GLY A 263 15.74 8.08 -8.34
CA GLY A 263 15.21 6.88 -7.68
C GLY A 263 14.54 5.88 -8.63
N VAL A 264 13.87 6.36 -9.68
CA VAL A 264 13.20 5.50 -10.68
C VAL A 264 14.17 4.95 -11.72
N LEU A 265 15.21 5.71 -12.10
CA LEU A 265 16.11 5.36 -13.20
C LEU A 265 16.72 3.95 -13.14
N PRO A 266 17.17 3.41 -11.98
CA PRO A 266 17.78 2.08 -11.91
C PRO A 266 16.84 0.93 -12.28
N THR A 267 15.54 1.09 -12.02
CA THR A 267 14.52 0.04 -12.19
C THR A 267 13.83 0.14 -13.55
N LEU A 268 13.91 1.30 -14.20
CA LEU A 268 13.28 1.59 -15.48
C LEU A 268 13.67 0.59 -16.60
N PRO A 269 14.95 0.20 -16.79
CA PRO A 269 15.27 -0.77 -17.83
C PRO A 269 14.61 -2.14 -17.62
N GLY A 270 14.52 -2.63 -16.37
CA GLY A 270 13.83 -3.88 -16.06
C GLY A 270 12.31 -3.79 -16.27
N PHE A 271 11.71 -2.63 -15.96
CA PHE A 271 10.31 -2.36 -16.30
C PHE A 271 10.08 -2.42 -17.81
N LEU A 272 10.91 -1.73 -18.60
CA LEU A 272 10.82 -1.72 -20.07
C LEU A 272 10.99 -3.11 -20.68
N ALA A 273 11.82 -3.96 -20.07
CA ALA A 273 11.95 -5.37 -20.44
C ALA A 273 10.65 -6.15 -20.18
N THR A 274 10.07 -5.93 -19.00
CA THR A 274 8.85 -6.63 -18.56
C THR A 274 7.65 -6.32 -19.46
N ILE A 275 7.53 -5.06 -19.93
CA ILE A 275 6.49 -4.67 -20.89
C ILE A 275 6.85 -4.96 -22.36
N GLY A 276 7.99 -5.59 -22.63
CA GLY A 276 8.39 -6.02 -23.98
C GLY A 276 8.91 -4.92 -24.89
N VAL A 277 9.24 -3.73 -24.36
CA VAL A 277 9.78 -2.60 -25.15
C VAL A 277 11.27 -2.79 -25.47
N VAL A 278 12.01 -3.43 -24.57
CA VAL A 278 13.45 -3.70 -24.73
C VAL A 278 13.72 -5.18 -24.47
N SER A 279 14.70 -5.77 -25.15
CA SER A 279 15.13 -7.15 -24.95
C SER A 279 16.66 -7.26 -24.82
N GLY A 280 17.15 -8.38 -24.30
CA GLY A 280 18.60 -8.63 -24.19
C GLY A 280 19.33 -7.83 -23.11
N LEU A 281 18.61 -7.31 -22.11
CA LEU A 281 19.22 -6.57 -21.01
C LEU A 281 20.01 -7.48 -20.07
N PRO A 282 21.13 -6.99 -19.50
CA PRO A 282 21.83 -7.69 -18.42
C PRO A 282 20.90 -8.03 -17.25
N ALA A 283 21.11 -9.21 -16.64
CA ALA A 283 20.26 -9.75 -15.57
C ALA A 283 20.13 -8.81 -14.35
N ILE A 284 21.11 -7.93 -14.11
CA ILE A 284 21.07 -6.94 -13.02
C ILE A 284 19.86 -6.02 -13.11
N PHE A 285 19.41 -5.63 -14.31
CA PHE A 285 18.25 -4.74 -14.44
C PHE A 285 16.94 -5.43 -14.10
N ALA A 286 16.82 -6.73 -14.38
CA ALA A 286 15.69 -7.53 -13.93
C ALA A 286 15.69 -7.64 -12.40
N GLN A 287 16.85 -7.92 -11.79
CA GLN A 287 16.97 -8.01 -10.33
C GLN A 287 16.69 -6.68 -9.61
N LEU A 288 17.15 -5.56 -10.17
CA LEU A 288 16.83 -4.23 -9.63
C LEU A 288 15.32 -3.96 -9.70
N TYR A 289 14.67 -4.40 -10.78
CA TYR A 289 13.24 -4.27 -10.94
C TYR A 289 12.45 -5.20 -10.00
N ASP A 290 12.89 -6.45 -9.82
CA ASP A 290 12.30 -7.37 -8.84
C ASP A 290 12.34 -6.82 -7.40
N CYS A 291 13.30 -5.92 -7.11
CA CYS A 291 13.47 -5.21 -5.86
C CYS A 291 13.08 -3.72 -5.95
N ALA A 292 12.26 -3.32 -6.93
CA ALA A 292 12.11 -1.93 -7.32
C ALA A 292 11.71 -0.97 -6.19
N TRP A 293 10.86 -1.43 -5.26
CA TRP A 293 10.49 -0.65 -4.08
C TRP A 293 11.71 -0.24 -3.27
N PHE A 294 12.54 -1.22 -2.87
CA PHE A 294 13.67 -1.02 -1.97
C PHE A 294 14.77 -0.19 -2.64
N VAL A 295 15.03 -0.45 -3.92
CA VAL A 295 15.98 0.34 -4.71
C VAL A 295 15.51 1.80 -4.79
N GLY A 296 14.24 2.03 -5.14
CA GLY A 296 13.67 3.36 -5.25
C GLY A 296 13.72 4.14 -3.94
N VAL A 297 13.34 3.50 -2.82
CA VAL A 297 13.41 4.09 -1.48
C VAL A 297 14.84 4.47 -1.13
N ALA A 298 15.79 3.56 -1.27
CA ALA A 298 17.18 3.79 -0.87
C ALA A 298 17.82 4.92 -1.69
N VAL A 299 17.69 4.87 -3.01
CA VAL A 299 18.30 5.84 -3.92
C VAL A 299 17.68 7.23 -3.74
N SER A 300 16.34 7.34 -3.72
CA SER A 300 15.69 8.64 -3.56
C SER A 300 15.97 9.27 -2.20
N SER A 301 16.00 8.47 -1.13
CA SER A 301 16.32 8.95 0.23
C SER A 301 17.71 9.56 0.29
N VAL A 302 18.72 8.87 -0.25
CA VAL A 302 20.10 9.36 -0.27
C VAL A 302 20.22 10.64 -1.09
N VAL A 303 19.69 10.64 -2.32
CA VAL A 303 19.74 11.80 -3.22
C VAL A 303 19.03 12.99 -2.59
N TYR A 304 17.84 12.78 -2.03
CA TYR A 304 17.07 13.84 -1.40
C TYR A 304 17.79 14.43 -0.20
N CYS A 305 18.31 13.59 0.70
CA CYS A 305 19.07 14.05 1.86
C CYS A 305 20.30 14.85 1.45
N LEU A 306 21.02 14.45 0.38
CA LEU A 306 22.19 15.18 -0.12
C LEU A 306 21.81 16.54 -0.70
N LEU A 307 20.76 16.61 -1.51
CA LEU A 307 20.31 17.83 -2.16
C LEU A 307 19.66 18.82 -1.19
N MET A 308 19.06 18.32 -0.11
CA MET A 308 18.41 19.12 0.92
C MET A 308 19.35 19.54 2.06
N ARG A 309 20.66 19.20 1.99
CA ARG A 309 21.65 19.67 2.98
C ARG A 309 21.69 21.20 2.97
N GLY A 310 21.34 21.80 4.11
CA GLY A 310 21.33 23.27 4.26
C GLY A 310 20.11 23.96 3.64
N ALA A 311 19.08 23.21 3.20
CA ALA A 311 17.82 23.79 2.78
C ALA A 311 17.09 24.50 3.96
N PRO A 312 16.22 25.48 3.69
CA PRO A 312 15.39 26.12 4.71
C PRO A 312 14.57 25.09 5.50
N GLY A 313 14.65 25.15 6.83
CA GLY A 313 14.00 24.20 7.73
C GLY A 313 14.70 22.84 7.86
N ALA A 314 15.89 22.66 7.28
CA ALA A 314 16.75 21.52 7.61
C ALA A 314 17.30 21.68 9.05
N TYR A 315 17.21 20.62 9.84
CA TYR A 315 17.73 20.57 11.19
C TYR A 315 19.26 20.69 11.16
N GLN A 316 19.80 21.74 11.78
CA GLN A 316 21.24 21.92 11.93
C GLN A 316 21.69 21.33 13.27
N SER A 317 22.29 20.13 13.26
CA SER A 317 22.92 19.56 14.45
C SER A 317 24.25 20.28 14.71
N GLY A 318 24.26 21.25 15.63
CA GLY A 318 25.50 21.73 16.25
C GLY A 318 26.08 23.06 15.74
N ALA A 319 25.27 24.11 15.59
CA ALA A 319 25.77 25.48 15.60
C ALA A 319 25.23 26.20 16.84
N GLY A 320 26.07 26.32 17.87
CA GLY A 320 25.87 27.34 18.88
C GLY A 320 26.04 28.70 18.25
N THR A 321 24.96 29.29 17.76
CA THR A 321 24.92 30.71 17.36
C THR A 321 23.53 31.26 17.61
N GLN A 322 23.50 32.24 18.50
CA GLN A 322 22.44 33.21 18.69
C GLN A 322 21.98 33.75 17.31
N GLY A 323 20.68 33.62 17.04
CA GLY A 323 20.04 34.15 15.84
C GLY A 323 18.56 33.79 15.91
N GLY A 324 17.78 34.68 16.54
CA GLY A 324 16.48 34.37 17.11
C GLY A 324 15.41 33.91 16.12
N LEU A 325 14.61 32.95 16.59
CA LEU A 325 13.13 32.86 16.47
C LEU A 325 12.63 31.82 17.51
N GLY A 326 13.20 31.88 18.72
CA GLY A 326 12.93 30.92 19.80
C GLY A 326 12.55 31.64 21.09
N GLY A 327 11.44 32.36 21.08
CA GLY A 327 10.73 32.72 22.32
C GLY A 327 9.77 31.58 22.67
N PRO A 328 9.65 31.18 23.96
CA PRO A 328 8.64 30.21 24.36
C PRO A 328 7.24 30.76 24.01
N LEU A 329 6.39 29.91 23.41
CA LEU A 329 5.00 30.23 23.11
C LEU A 329 4.29 30.71 24.40
N PRO A 330 3.47 31.77 24.34
CA PRO A 330 2.67 32.17 25.50
C PRO A 330 1.74 31.03 25.92
N ALA A 331 1.65 30.79 27.22
CA ALA A 331 0.71 29.82 27.77
C ALA A 331 -0.73 30.13 27.29
N PRO A 332 -1.60 29.11 27.10
CA PRO A 332 -2.97 29.34 26.68
C PRO A 332 -3.67 30.21 27.73
N GLN A 333 -4.15 31.39 27.32
CA GLN A 333 -5.06 32.16 28.15
C GLN A 333 -6.38 31.39 28.21
N ALA A 334 -6.78 31.00 29.41
CA ALA A 334 -8.07 30.43 29.67
C ALA A 334 -9.16 31.49 29.44
N ALA A 335 -10.06 31.21 28.50
CA ALA A 335 -11.40 31.78 28.40
C ALA A 335 -12.33 30.73 27.80
#